data_AF-A0A9E3MQU7-F1
#
_entry.id   AF-A0A9E3MQU7-F1
#
_cell.length_a   1.000
_cell.length_b   1.000
_cell.length_c   1.000
_cell.angle_alpha   90.00
_cell.angle_beta   90.00
_cell.angle_gamma   90.00
#
_symmetry.space_group_name_H-M   'P 1'
#
loop_
_entity.id
_entity.type
_entity.pdbx_description
1 polymer ?
#
loop_
_entity_poly.entity_id
_entity_poly.type
_entity_poly.pdbx_seq_one_letter_code
_entity_poly.pdbx_strand_id
1 'polypeptide(L)' 'HANDSKDVVGAHKDRHENIGSGHIGEDPFRALMTHPATAGVPLIIETPGGKEGHAADVERLKKLRDG' A
#
# COMPACT_ATOMS: atom_id res chain seq x y z
N HIS A 1 -4.02 1.46 -7.86
CA HIS A 1 -3.47 2.27 -6.76
C HIS A 1 -3.24 1.37 -5.55
N ALA A 2 -2.17 1.59 -4.81
CA ALA A 2 -1.83 0.84 -3.61
C ALA A 2 -1.82 1.81 -2.43
N ASN A 3 -2.97 1.92 -1.75
CA ASN A 3 -3.20 2.82 -0.63
C ASN A 3 -3.75 1.99 0.52
N ASP A 4 -3.21 2.16 1.73
CA ASP A 4 -3.85 1.60 2.92
C ASP A 4 -5.09 2.43 3.26
N SER A 5 -5.92 1.97 4.19
CA SER A 5 -7.14 2.67 4.60
C SER A 5 -7.10 3.09 6.05
N LYS A 6 -7.45 4.35 6.33
CA LYS A 6 -7.67 4.84 7.69
C LYS A 6 -8.91 4.25 8.34
N ASP A 7 -9.77 3.57 7.60
CA ASP A 7 -11.04 3.04 8.09
C ASP A 7 -11.17 1.54 7.83
N VAL A 8 -12.01 0.88 8.63
CA VAL A 8 -12.34 -0.54 8.45
C VAL A 8 -13.05 -0.81 7.12
N VAL A 9 -12.98 -2.07 6.67
CA VAL A 9 -13.71 -2.54 5.47
C VAL A 9 -15.20 -2.21 5.56
N GLY A 10 -15.77 -1.73 4.46
CA GLY A 10 -17.19 -1.36 4.38
C GLY A 10 -17.55 -0.01 5.01
N ALA A 11 -16.58 0.79 5.44
CA ALA A 11 -16.86 2.12 5.99
C ALA A 11 -17.32 3.17 4.94
N HIS A 12 -17.17 2.88 3.64
CA HIS A 12 -17.51 3.77 2.52
C HIS A 12 -16.86 5.17 2.63
N LYS A 13 -15.61 5.22 3.10
CA LYS A 13 -14.81 6.44 3.18
C LYS A 13 -13.53 6.28 2.38
N ASP A 14 -13.21 7.31 1.60
CA ASP A 14 -12.02 7.35 0.77
C ASP A 14 -10.89 8.10 1.49
N ARG A 15 -10.36 7.48 2.54
CA ARG A 15 -9.31 8.06 3.38
C ARG A 15 -8.08 7.16 3.38
N HIS A 16 -7.12 7.51 2.53
CA HIS A 16 -5.87 6.77 2.38
C HIS A 16 -5.00 6.87 3.63
N GLU A 17 -4.29 5.79 3.94
CA GLU A 17 -3.23 5.73 4.94
C GLU A 17 -1.92 5.22 4.34
N ASN A 18 -0.80 5.56 4.98
CA ASN A 18 0.51 4.99 4.64
C ASN A 18 0.53 3.45 4.78
N ILE A 19 1.38 2.81 3.99
CA ILE A 19 1.38 1.34 3.83
C ILE A 19 1.68 0.65 5.15
N GLY A 20 0.75 -0.22 5.60
CA GLY A 20 0.87 -0.98 6.83
C GLY A 20 0.44 -0.23 8.09
N SER A 21 0.10 1.05 7.98
CA SER A 21 -0.34 1.89 9.11
C SER A 21 -1.86 1.98 9.22
N GLY A 22 -2.60 1.44 8.24
CA GLY A 22 -4.06 1.44 8.22
C GLY A 22 -4.67 0.09 8.58
N HIS A 23 -5.96 -0.04 8.28
CA HIS A 23 -6.75 -1.24 8.57
C HIS A 23 -6.55 -2.37 7.54
N ILE A 24 -5.92 -2.12 6.39
CA ILE A 24 -5.54 -3.19 5.46
C ILE A 24 -4.30 -3.90 5.99
N GLY A 25 -3.30 -3.14 6.47
CA GLY A 25 -2.08 -3.69 7.07
C GLY A 25 -1.09 -4.26 6.05
N GLU A 26 0.09 -4.69 6.52
CA GLU A 26 1.19 -5.09 5.63
C GLU A 26 0.95 -6.42 4.89
N ASP A 27 0.28 -7.40 5.50
CA ASP A 27 0.16 -8.75 4.93
C ASP A 27 -0.59 -8.78 3.58
N PRO A 28 -1.74 -8.09 3.40
CA PRO A 28 -2.37 -8.00 2.09
C PRO A 28 -1.51 -7.29 1.04
N PHE A 29 -0.70 -6.30 1.44
CA PHE A 29 0.26 -5.69 0.51
C PHE A 29 1.37 -6.66 0.12
N ARG A 30 1.89 -7.47 1.06
CA ARG A 30 2.85 -8.54 0.71
C ARG A 30 2.25 -9.52 -0.29
N ALA A 31 1.01 -9.95 -0.06
CA ALA A 31 0.29 -10.79 -1.00
C ALA A 31 0.15 -10.12 -2.37
N LEU A 32 -0.26 -8.84 -2.42
CA LEU A 32 -0.36 -8.08 -3.67
C LEU A 32 0.98 -7.95 -4.40
N MET A 33 2.08 -7.69 -3.67
CA MET A 33 3.40 -7.43 -4.23
C MET A 33 4.09 -8.68 -4.78
N THR A 34 3.73 -9.86 -4.27
CA THR A 34 4.28 -11.16 -4.65
C THR A 34 3.37 -11.97 -5.57
N HIS A 35 2.13 -11.51 -5.82
CA HIS A 35 1.17 -12.25 -6.62
C HIS A 35 1.57 -12.32 -8.11
N PRO A 36 1.56 -13.49 -8.76
CA PRO A 36 1.95 -13.60 -10.18
C PRO A 36 1.14 -12.72 -11.12
N ALA A 37 -0.16 -12.53 -10.85
CA ALA A 37 -1.04 -11.72 -11.70
C ALA A 37 -0.72 -10.20 -11.66
N THR A 38 0.06 -9.74 -10.69
CA THR A 38 0.49 -8.34 -10.59
C THR A 38 1.95 -8.14 -11.03
N ALA A 39 2.62 -9.19 -11.51
CA ALA A 39 3.97 -9.09 -12.04
C ALA A 39 4.02 -8.09 -13.22
N GLY A 40 4.91 -7.10 -13.11
CA GLY A 40 5.06 -6.04 -14.12
C GLY A 40 3.95 -4.98 -14.14
N VAL A 41 2.92 -5.09 -13.30
CA VAL A 41 1.86 -4.08 -13.21
C VAL A 41 2.38 -2.85 -12.44
N PRO A 42 2.25 -1.63 -13.00
CA PRO A 42 2.61 -0.42 -12.28
C PRO A 42 1.64 -0.19 -11.11
N LEU A 43 2.20 0.02 -9.92
CA LEU A 43 1.44 0.43 -8.74
C LEU A 43 1.76 1.88 -8.42
N ILE A 44 0.71 2.68 -8.28
CA ILE A 44 0.77 4.10 -7.94
C ILE A 44 0.26 4.26 -6.51
N ILE A 45 0.97 5.04 -5.71
CA ILE A 45 0.59 5.39 -4.34
C ILE A 45 0.03 6.82 -4.29
N GLU A 46 -0.95 7.04 -3.43
CA GLU A 46 -1.64 8.31 -3.21
C GLU A 46 -1.82 8.54 -1.71
N THR A 47 -0.83 8.09 -0.92
CA THR A 47 -0.81 8.15 0.54
C THR A 47 -0.47 9.56 1.05
N PRO A 48 -0.79 9.89 2.31
CA PRO A 48 -0.41 11.19 2.89
C PRO A 48 1.12 11.29 3.08
N GLY A 49 1.63 12.52 3.26
CA GLY A 49 3.03 12.77 3.64
C GLY A 49 3.95 13.30 2.53
N GLY A 50 3.41 13.62 1.34
CA GLY A 50 4.18 14.23 0.26
C GLY A 50 5.34 13.36 -0.22
N LYS A 51 6.36 13.97 -0.82
CA LYS A 51 7.46 13.25 -1.49
C LYS A 51 8.19 12.29 -0.56
N GLU A 52 8.46 12.70 0.68
CA GLU A 52 9.20 11.91 1.65
C GLU A 52 8.36 10.72 2.15
N GLY A 53 7.08 10.94 2.45
CA GLY A 53 6.15 9.86 2.81
C GLY A 53 5.97 8.86 1.66
N HIS A 54 5.83 9.37 0.44
CA HIS A 54 5.75 8.55 -0.77
C HIS A 54 6.99 7.71 -0.98
N ALA A 55 8.19 8.29 -0.82
CA ALA A 55 9.44 7.55 -0.91
C ALA A 55 9.50 6.42 0.13
N ALA A 56 9.08 6.69 1.38
CA ALA A 56 9.05 5.69 2.43
C ALA A 56 8.07 4.52 2.12
N ASP A 57 6.88 4.83 1.59
CA ASP A 57 5.89 3.80 1.20
C ASP A 57 6.36 2.98 0.00
N VAL A 58 7.00 3.60 -1.00
CA VAL A 58 7.61 2.89 -2.13
C VAL A 58 8.69 1.93 -1.65
N GLU A 59 9.59 2.39 -0.78
CA GLU A 59 10.64 1.53 -0.22
C GLU A 59 10.07 0.39 0.63
N ARG A 60 8.99 0.63 1.37
CA ARG A 60 8.28 -0.43 2.10
C ARG A 60 7.68 -1.46 1.15
N LEU A 61 6.95 -1.04 0.12
CA LEU A 61 6.36 -1.95 -0.86
C LEU A 61 7.44 -2.79 -1.58
N LYS A 62 8.59 -2.21 -1.92
CA LYS A 62 9.74 -2.95 -2.47
C LYS A 62 10.21 -4.04 -1.51
N LYS A 63 10.40 -3.73 -0.22
CA LYS A 63 10.78 -4.73 0.79
C LYS A 63 9.75 -5.85 0.94
N LEU A 64 8.46 -5.55 0.79
CA LEU A 64 7.40 -6.56 0.82
C LEU A 64 7.37 -7.45 -0.43
N ARG A 65 8.03 -7.06 -1.53
CA ARG A 65 8.16 -7.89 -2.74
C ARG A 65 9.29 -8.92 -2.61
N ASP A 66 10.36 -8.57 -1.91
CA ASP A 66 11.60 -9.35 -1.84
C ASP A 66 11.67 -10.32 -0.65
N GLY A 67 10.70 -10.26 0.27
CA GLY A 67 10.63 -11.11 1.48
C GLY A 67 9.36 -11.93 1.55
#